data_AF-A0A7Y5RYF6-F1
#
_entry.id   AF-A0A7Y5RYF6-F1
#
_cell.length_a   1.000
_cell.length_b   1.000
_cell.length_c   1.000
_cell.angle_alpha   90.00
_cell.angle_beta   90.00
_cell.angle_gamma   90.00
#
_symmetry.space_group_name_H-M   'P 1'
#
loop_
_entity.id
_entity.type
_entity.pdbx_description
1 polymer ?
#
loop_
_entity_poly.entity_id
_entity_poly.type
_entity_poly.pdbx_seq_one_letter_code
_entity_poly.pdbx_strand_id
1 'polypeptide(L)'
;MKNVTKLFALALAIVAITGASWALAGGPECAKAAKEGCSASKDACTSTCELSKCAPKMVMQVGDKSFECPISAEEAAKKDGKSVVFMVGHTKYENKDKAMAAYADVLDQYVANFATVRTQEECMKACASSCGSSEGQAKTASCSAGKSEATCSAGKAVAAAGGTCSAGKGDTATAKKTGATGGESCHGEKSGGTVVAKTDGKTVMYCVAGQCVDSKEKAEQISKVVMAAMKDVSMKYRVGDEEFCCDKMAGEKAKSNGGKIVYVVDGKTIECDIMARIQLDRAKIMAASKALEKANGKA
;
A
#
# COMPACT_ATOMS: atom_id res chain seq x y z
N MET A 1 -14.61 -46.59 56.73
CA MET A 1 -15.13 -46.34 55.37
C MET A 1 -15.99 -45.08 55.37
N LYS A 2 -15.37 -43.90 55.28
CA LYS A 2 -16.01 -42.59 55.07
C LYS A 2 -14.98 -41.77 54.28
N ASN A 3 -15.41 -41.08 53.23
CA ASN A 3 -14.66 -40.17 52.32
C ASN A 3 -14.53 -40.66 50.87
N VAL A 4 -15.65 -40.73 50.15
CA VAL A 4 -15.66 -40.67 48.67
C VAL A 4 -16.89 -39.87 48.24
N THR A 5 -16.91 -38.56 48.49
CA THR A 5 -18.06 -37.72 48.05
C THR A 5 -17.68 -36.25 47.87
N LYS A 6 -16.56 -35.93 47.21
CA LYS A 6 -16.28 -34.58 46.70
C LYS A 6 -15.37 -34.64 45.47
N LEU A 7 -15.91 -35.01 44.31
CA LEU A 7 -15.16 -34.92 43.04
C LEU A 7 -16.04 -34.75 41.78
N PHE A 8 -17.27 -34.23 41.93
CA PHE A 8 -18.12 -33.87 40.80
C PHE A 8 -18.83 -32.54 41.07
N ALA A 9 -18.07 -31.45 40.94
CA ALA A 9 -18.61 -30.09 40.88
C ALA A 9 -17.64 -29.18 40.12
N LEU A 10 -17.38 -29.52 38.85
CA LEU A 10 -16.80 -28.58 37.89
C LEU A 10 -17.30 -28.93 36.48
N ALA A 11 -18.61 -28.87 36.31
CA ALA A 11 -19.28 -28.89 35.02
C ALA A 11 -20.31 -27.76 35.03
N LEU A 12 -20.43 -27.06 33.90
CA LEU A 12 -21.22 -25.84 33.64
C LEU A 12 -20.56 -24.49 33.98
N ALA A 13 -19.71 -24.04 33.06
CA ALA A 13 -19.82 -22.69 32.47
C ALA A 13 -18.80 -22.53 31.32
N ILE A 14 -19.07 -23.18 30.18
CA ILE A 14 -18.52 -22.70 28.90
C ILE A 14 -19.74 -22.43 28.02
N VAL A 15 -20.27 -21.22 28.22
CA VAL A 15 -21.30 -20.63 27.37
C VAL A 15 -20.68 -20.43 25.99
N ALA A 16 -21.39 -20.90 24.98
CA ALA A 16 -21.10 -20.73 23.58
C ALA A 16 -20.79 -19.25 23.23
N ILE A 17 -19.53 -18.96 22.91
CA ILE A 17 -19.15 -17.82 22.08
C ILE A 17 -18.82 -18.40 20.70
N THR A 18 -19.84 -18.90 20.03
CA THR A 18 -19.78 -19.24 18.60
C THR A 18 -20.73 -18.31 17.88
N GLY A 19 -20.22 -17.14 17.47
CA GLY A 19 -20.99 -16.21 16.65
C GLY A 19 -20.44 -14.80 16.72
N ALA A 20 -20.04 -14.28 15.57
CA ALA A 20 -19.56 -12.91 15.31
C ALA A 20 -18.10 -12.59 15.70
N SER A 21 -17.17 -12.93 14.80
CA SER A 21 -15.85 -12.26 14.73
C SER A 21 -15.46 -11.88 13.30
N TRP A 22 -16.46 -11.50 12.51
CA TRP A 22 -16.27 -10.76 11.24
C TRP A 22 -16.94 -9.38 11.34
N ALA A 23 -16.81 -8.76 12.52
CA ALA A 23 -16.83 -7.30 12.62
C ALA A 23 -15.44 -6.80 12.19
N LEU A 24 -15.18 -6.81 10.88
CA LEU A 24 -14.25 -5.85 10.30
C LEU A 24 -14.71 -4.48 10.80
N ALA A 25 -13.80 -3.75 11.43
CA ALA A 25 -14.00 -2.44 12.01
C ALA A 25 -14.64 -1.45 11.00
N GLY A 26 -15.96 -1.51 10.88
CA GLY A 26 -16.84 -0.41 10.51
C GLY A 26 -17.47 0.06 11.80
N GLY A 27 -16.71 0.81 12.60
CA GLY A 27 -17.32 1.58 13.68
C GLY A 27 -18.35 2.57 13.11
N PRO A 28 -19.17 3.22 13.97
CA PRO A 28 -20.17 4.21 13.55
C PRO A 28 -19.62 5.41 12.74
N GLU A 29 -18.33 5.46 12.45
CA GLU A 29 -17.68 6.46 11.60
C GLU A 29 -17.97 6.31 10.10
N CYS A 30 -18.46 5.15 9.62
CA CYS A 30 -18.84 5.01 8.21
C CYS A 30 -20.02 5.90 7.79
N ALA A 31 -20.79 6.46 8.73
CA ALA A 31 -21.94 7.31 8.42
C ALA A 31 -21.59 8.78 8.14
N LYS A 32 -20.36 9.25 8.43
CA LYS A 32 -19.99 10.69 8.34
C LYS A 32 -19.12 11.10 7.15
N ALA A 33 -18.60 10.17 6.34
CA ALA A 33 -17.60 10.48 5.31
C ALA A 33 -18.15 10.77 3.88
N ALA A 34 -19.47 10.82 3.68
CA ALA A 34 -20.07 10.65 2.35
C ALA A 34 -20.20 11.90 1.43
N LYS A 35 -19.44 12.99 1.59
CA LYS A 35 -19.65 14.20 0.74
C LYS A 35 -18.45 14.88 0.09
N GLU A 36 -17.22 14.39 0.26
CA GLU A 36 -16.06 14.99 -0.42
C GLU A 36 -15.50 14.03 -1.47
N GLY A 37 -16.21 13.93 -2.59
CA GLY A 37 -15.71 13.26 -3.79
C GLY A 37 -14.63 14.08 -4.50
N CYS A 38 -13.65 13.39 -5.10
CA CYS A 38 -12.61 13.98 -5.94
C CYS A 38 -13.21 14.60 -7.23
N SER A 39 -13.83 15.78 -7.12
CA SER A 39 -14.02 16.66 -8.27
C SER A 39 -12.86 17.66 -8.30
N ALA A 40 -11.65 17.17 -8.55
CA ALA A 40 -10.53 18.04 -8.83
C ALA A 40 -10.76 18.69 -10.21
N SER A 41 -11.30 19.91 -10.21
CA SER A 41 -11.27 20.77 -11.38
C SER A 41 -9.81 21.00 -11.80
N LYS A 42 -9.56 21.17 -13.11
CA LYS A 42 -8.23 21.44 -13.68
C LYS A 42 -7.49 22.59 -12.98
N ASP A 43 -8.21 23.53 -12.37
CA ASP A 43 -7.66 24.72 -11.72
C ASP A 43 -7.23 24.50 -10.25
N ALA A 44 -7.63 23.39 -9.62
CA ALA A 44 -7.33 23.11 -8.21
C ALA A 44 -5.95 22.47 -7.96
N CYS A 45 -5.19 22.12 -9.01
CA CYS A 45 -3.85 21.52 -8.91
C CYS A 45 -2.69 22.53 -8.84
N THR A 46 -2.95 23.79 -8.47
CA THR A 46 -1.97 24.87 -8.61
C THR A 46 -1.03 25.09 -7.41
N SER A 47 -1.13 24.32 -6.31
CA SER A 47 -0.10 24.42 -5.24
C SER A 47 0.17 23.17 -4.41
N THR A 48 -0.78 22.23 -4.27
CA THR A 48 -0.54 20.97 -3.54
C THR A 48 -1.30 19.81 -4.18
N CYS A 49 -0.60 18.94 -4.89
CA CYS A 49 -1.17 17.67 -5.34
C CYS A 49 -1.22 16.72 -4.14
N GLU A 50 -2.24 16.81 -3.30
CA GLU A 50 -2.38 15.91 -2.15
C GLU A 50 -2.55 14.46 -2.66
N LEU A 51 -1.44 13.73 -2.82
CA LEU A 51 -1.47 12.35 -3.31
C LEU A 51 -2.29 11.44 -2.41
N SER A 52 -2.50 11.81 -1.15
CA SER A 52 -3.47 11.17 -0.25
C SER A 52 -4.88 11.13 -0.86
N LYS A 53 -5.30 12.15 -1.62
CA LYS A 53 -6.55 12.17 -2.40
C LYS A 53 -6.49 11.32 -3.67
N CYS A 54 -5.29 11.05 -4.19
CA CYS A 54 -5.05 10.18 -5.33
C CYS A 54 -4.93 8.69 -4.95
N ALA A 55 -5.00 8.36 -3.65
CA ALA A 55 -4.97 6.99 -3.19
C ALA A 55 -6.15 6.20 -3.79
N PRO A 56 -5.91 5.03 -4.41
CA PRO A 56 -6.96 4.22 -5.00
C PRO A 56 -8.07 3.94 -3.98
N LYS A 57 -9.32 4.15 -4.40
CA LYS A 57 -10.52 3.81 -3.64
C LYS A 57 -11.28 2.68 -4.35
N MET A 58 -11.81 1.75 -3.57
CA MET A 58 -12.81 0.81 -4.04
C MET A 58 -14.20 1.36 -3.68
N VAL A 59 -15.07 1.52 -4.67
CA VAL A 59 -16.43 2.05 -4.50
C VAL A 59 -17.43 0.93 -4.80
N MET A 60 -18.54 0.87 -4.07
CA MET A 60 -19.61 -0.10 -4.32
C MET A 60 -20.80 0.61 -4.94
N GLN A 61 -21.32 0.08 -6.03
CA GLN A 61 -22.48 0.60 -6.74
C GLN A 61 -23.68 -0.31 -6.55
N VAL A 62 -24.85 0.29 -6.32
CA VAL A 62 -26.15 -0.39 -6.28
C VAL A 62 -27.12 0.39 -7.16
N GLY A 63 -27.37 -0.13 -8.36
CA GLY A 63 -28.00 0.67 -9.42
C GLY A 63 -27.14 1.91 -9.72
N ASP A 64 -27.75 3.09 -9.64
CA ASP A 64 -27.08 4.37 -9.93
C ASP A 64 -26.44 5.02 -8.69
N LYS A 65 -26.59 4.40 -7.51
CA LYS A 65 -26.06 4.92 -6.25
C LYS A 65 -24.67 4.34 -5.99
N SER A 66 -23.75 5.19 -5.53
CA SER A 66 -22.39 4.80 -5.12
C SER A 66 -22.22 4.90 -3.61
N PHE A 67 -21.49 3.96 -3.02
CA PHE A 67 -21.28 3.80 -1.59
C PHE A 67 -19.81 3.51 -1.31
N GLU A 68 -19.23 4.17 -0.31
CA GLU A 68 -17.89 3.85 0.19
C GLU A 68 -17.92 2.79 1.32
N CYS A 69 -19.08 2.61 1.97
CA CYS A 69 -19.27 1.65 3.06
C CYS A 69 -19.92 0.35 2.58
N PRO A 70 -19.33 -0.83 2.84
CA PRO A 70 -19.90 -2.11 2.43
C PRO A 70 -21.26 -2.40 3.06
N ILE A 71 -21.44 -2.04 4.33
CA ILE A 71 -22.69 -2.27 5.06
C ILE A 71 -23.82 -1.47 4.40
N SER A 72 -23.60 -0.18 4.13
CA SER A 72 -24.60 0.68 3.48
C SER A 72 -24.91 0.24 2.05
N ALA A 73 -23.90 -0.26 1.31
CA ALA A 73 -24.11 -0.83 -0.01
C ALA A 73 -24.97 -2.10 0.05
N GLU A 74 -24.67 -3.02 0.96
CA GLU A 74 -25.44 -4.26 1.14
C GLU A 74 -26.89 -3.98 1.59
N GLU A 75 -27.09 -3.02 2.50
CA GLU A 75 -28.43 -2.59 2.91
C GLU A 75 -29.22 -2.00 1.73
N ALA A 76 -28.59 -1.14 0.92
CA ALA A 76 -29.21 -0.59 -0.29
C ALA A 76 -29.52 -1.68 -1.32
N ALA A 77 -28.62 -2.65 -1.52
CA ALA A 77 -28.82 -3.78 -2.40
C ALA A 77 -30.02 -4.64 -2.00
N LYS A 78 -30.15 -4.94 -0.70
CA LYS A 78 -31.30 -5.67 -0.15
C LYS A 78 -32.61 -4.88 -0.32
N LYS A 79 -32.59 -3.57 -0.06
CA LYS A 79 -33.78 -2.70 -0.16
C LYS A 79 -34.27 -2.54 -1.59
N ASP A 80 -33.35 -2.29 -2.52
CA ASP A 80 -33.69 -2.00 -3.92
C ASP A 80 -33.76 -3.29 -4.78
N GLY A 81 -33.44 -4.46 -4.22
CA GLY A 81 -33.45 -5.75 -4.92
C GLY A 81 -32.38 -5.85 -6.02
N LYS A 82 -31.29 -5.08 -5.90
CA LYS A 82 -30.22 -4.96 -6.91
C LYS A 82 -28.93 -5.59 -6.39
N SER A 83 -28.09 -6.11 -7.29
CA SER A 83 -26.75 -6.60 -6.93
C SER A 83 -25.79 -5.45 -6.64
N VAL A 84 -24.81 -5.72 -5.78
CA VAL A 84 -23.68 -4.80 -5.53
C VAL A 84 -22.62 -5.03 -6.61
N VAL A 85 -22.22 -3.96 -7.31
CA VAL A 85 -21.10 -3.95 -8.24
C VAL A 85 -19.93 -3.23 -7.60
N PHE A 86 -18.76 -3.84 -7.56
CA PHE A 86 -17.54 -3.26 -7.01
C PHE A 86 -16.77 -2.54 -8.12
N MET A 87 -16.44 -1.28 -7.91
CA MET A 87 -15.63 -0.44 -8.78
C MET A 87 -14.23 -0.32 -8.20
N VAL A 88 -13.21 -0.73 -8.96
CA VAL A 88 -11.81 -0.46 -8.65
C VAL A 88 -11.24 0.34 -9.81
N GLY A 89 -10.96 1.62 -9.57
CA GLY A 89 -10.68 2.56 -10.66
C GLY A 89 -11.86 2.62 -11.64
N HIS A 90 -11.61 2.27 -12.90
CA HIS A 90 -12.63 2.23 -13.96
C HIS A 90 -13.21 0.83 -14.23
N THR A 91 -12.75 -0.19 -13.51
CA THR A 91 -13.16 -1.58 -13.78
C THR A 91 -14.26 -2.00 -12.82
N LYS A 92 -15.33 -2.56 -13.39
CA LYS A 92 -16.48 -3.15 -12.69
C LYS A 92 -16.23 -4.62 -12.38
N TYR A 93 -16.57 -5.04 -11.16
CA TYR A 93 -16.49 -6.41 -10.70
C TYR A 93 -17.81 -6.79 -10.01
N GLU A 94 -18.42 -7.89 -10.44
CA GLU A 94 -19.63 -8.43 -9.80
C GLU A 94 -19.29 -9.33 -8.59
N ASN A 95 -18.05 -9.82 -8.53
CA ASN A 95 -17.57 -10.69 -7.48
C ASN A 95 -16.64 -9.92 -6.52
N LYS A 96 -16.97 -9.95 -5.23
CA LYS A 96 -16.23 -9.25 -4.16
C LYS A 96 -14.77 -9.66 -4.10
N ASP A 97 -14.47 -10.95 -4.16
CA ASP A 97 -13.10 -11.45 -4.00
C ASP A 97 -12.20 -11.01 -5.16
N LYS A 98 -12.72 -11.05 -6.40
CA LYS A 98 -12.02 -10.51 -7.58
C LYS A 98 -11.78 -9.01 -7.47
N ALA A 99 -12.76 -8.26 -6.97
CA ALA A 99 -12.60 -6.82 -6.75
C ALA A 99 -11.54 -6.51 -5.70
N MET A 100 -11.53 -7.25 -4.59
CA MET A 100 -10.56 -7.09 -3.52
C MET A 100 -9.14 -7.43 -3.97
N ALA A 101 -8.96 -8.50 -4.75
CA ALA A 101 -7.68 -8.85 -5.35
C ALA A 101 -7.18 -7.74 -6.29
N ALA A 102 -8.05 -7.27 -7.20
CA ALA A 102 -7.70 -6.16 -8.09
C ALA A 102 -7.38 -4.87 -7.33
N TYR A 103 -8.08 -4.59 -6.23
CA TYR A 103 -7.81 -3.45 -5.38
C TYR A 103 -6.45 -3.55 -4.69
N ALA A 104 -6.09 -4.74 -4.18
CA ALA A 104 -4.77 -4.99 -3.63
C ALA A 104 -3.67 -4.74 -4.68
N ASP A 105 -3.83 -5.27 -5.89
CA ASP A 105 -2.85 -5.07 -6.96
C ASP A 105 -2.67 -3.59 -7.35
N VAL A 106 -3.76 -2.83 -7.38
CA VAL A 106 -3.72 -1.38 -7.64
C VAL A 106 -3.04 -0.62 -6.49
N LEU A 107 -3.26 -1.03 -5.23
CA LEU A 107 -2.57 -0.46 -4.07
C LEU A 107 -1.08 -0.79 -4.08
N ASP A 108 -0.69 -2.02 -4.39
CA ASP A 108 0.71 -2.43 -4.50
C ASP A 108 1.44 -1.58 -5.54
N GLN A 109 0.84 -1.38 -6.72
CA GLN A 109 1.38 -0.49 -7.76
C GLN A 109 1.45 0.97 -7.30
N TYR A 110 0.44 1.45 -6.58
CA TYR A 110 0.43 2.80 -6.04
C TYR A 110 1.56 3.00 -5.03
N VAL A 111 1.74 2.06 -4.09
CA VAL A 111 2.83 2.04 -3.09
C VAL A 111 4.20 2.00 -3.79
N ALA A 112 4.38 1.14 -4.79
CA ALA A 112 5.63 1.06 -5.54
C ALA A 112 6.02 2.40 -6.21
N ASN A 113 5.02 3.18 -6.60
CA ASN A 113 5.20 4.48 -7.26
C ASN A 113 5.14 5.68 -6.32
N PHE A 114 4.73 5.49 -5.06
CA PHE A 114 4.41 6.57 -4.12
C PHE A 114 5.63 7.47 -3.84
N ALA A 115 6.81 6.85 -3.73
CA ALA A 115 8.06 7.55 -3.47
C ALA A 115 8.83 7.96 -4.72
N THR A 116 8.33 7.68 -5.92
CA THR A 116 9.02 7.98 -7.17
C THR A 116 9.00 9.49 -7.43
N VAL A 117 10.17 10.09 -7.65
CA VAL A 117 10.29 11.49 -8.07
C VAL A 117 9.81 11.60 -9.51
N ARG A 118 8.85 12.48 -9.75
CA ARG A 118 8.25 12.77 -11.05
C ARG A 118 8.20 14.25 -11.30
N THR A 119 8.08 14.68 -12.54
CA THR A 119 7.66 16.06 -12.82
C THR A 119 6.21 16.27 -12.40
N GLN A 120 5.79 17.51 -12.18
CA GLN A 120 4.39 17.83 -11.86
C GLN A 120 3.41 17.35 -12.93
N GLU A 121 3.78 17.45 -14.21
CA GLU A 121 2.96 16.95 -15.32
C GLU A 121 2.77 15.43 -15.24
N GLU A 122 3.86 14.68 -15.05
CA GLU A 122 3.80 13.23 -14.87
C GLU A 122 3.00 12.82 -13.62
N CYS A 123 3.12 13.60 -12.54
CA CYS A 123 2.36 13.39 -11.31
C CYS A 123 0.86 13.58 -11.55
N MET A 124 0.45 14.65 -12.23
CA MET A 124 -0.95 14.90 -12.58
C MET A 124 -1.49 13.81 -13.53
N LYS A 125 -0.70 13.38 -14.52
CA LYS A 125 -1.07 12.29 -15.42
C LYS A 125 -1.28 10.97 -14.66
N ALA A 126 -0.39 10.66 -13.71
CA ALA A 126 -0.51 9.47 -12.88
C ALA A 126 -1.75 9.55 -11.96
N CYS A 127 -2.00 10.69 -11.31
CA CYS A 127 -3.18 10.84 -10.46
C CYS A 127 -4.49 10.81 -11.26
N ALA A 128 -4.53 11.38 -12.47
CA ALA A 128 -5.71 11.33 -13.33
C ALA A 128 -6.06 9.89 -13.75
N SER A 129 -5.08 9.00 -13.87
CA SER A 129 -5.33 7.59 -14.16
C SER A 129 -5.88 6.79 -12.99
N SER A 130 -5.64 7.23 -11.74
CA SER A 130 -6.11 6.55 -10.53
C SER A 130 -7.43 7.12 -9.99
N CYS A 131 -7.63 8.43 -10.14
CA CYS A 131 -8.87 9.13 -9.82
C CYS A 131 -9.82 8.98 -11.00
N GLY A 132 -10.75 8.03 -10.92
CA GLY A 132 -11.67 7.68 -12.01
C GLY A 132 -12.72 8.76 -12.36
N SER A 133 -12.30 10.00 -12.62
CA SER A 133 -13.16 11.06 -13.14
C SER A 133 -13.71 10.63 -14.49
N SER A 134 -15.03 10.52 -14.53
CA SER A 134 -15.84 9.87 -15.58
C SER A 134 -15.95 10.67 -16.88
N GLU A 135 -15.07 11.64 -17.15
CA GLU A 135 -15.15 12.48 -18.34
C GLU A 135 -14.09 12.08 -19.38
N GLY A 136 -14.49 11.23 -20.32
CA GLY A 136 -14.00 11.31 -21.70
C GLY A 136 -12.72 10.57 -22.08
N GLN A 137 -12.45 9.36 -21.57
CA GLN A 137 -11.48 8.49 -22.26
C GLN A 137 -12.10 7.86 -23.51
N ALA A 138 -11.78 8.47 -24.67
CA ALA A 138 -11.90 7.82 -25.96
C ALA A 138 -11.10 6.51 -25.97
N LYS A 139 -11.75 5.43 -26.44
CA LYS A 139 -11.19 4.09 -26.60
C LYS A 139 -9.82 4.14 -27.28
N THR A 140 -8.75 3.89 -26.52
CA THR A 140 -7.51 3.34 -27.09
C THR A 140 -7.35 1.93 -26.55
N ALA A 141 -7.61 0.98 -27.42
CA ALA A 141 -7.38 -0.44 -27.19
C ALA A 141 -5.87 -0.69 -27.16
N SER A 142 -5.39 -1.42 -26.15
CA SER A 142 -4.46 -2.54 -26.34
C SER A 142 -4.00 -3.05 -24.98
N CYS A 143 -4.56 -4.17 -24.57
CA CYS A 143 -3.88 -5.24 -23.84
C CYS A 143 -4.82 -6.45 -23.87
N SER A 144 -4.50 -7.44 -24.71
CA SER A 144 -4.63 -8.89 -24.47
C SER A 144 -4.90 -9.67 -25.76
N ALA A 145 -3.90 -10.43 -26.23
CA ALA A 145 -4.14 -11.69 -26.92
C ALA A 145 -2.90 -12.59 -26.75
N GLY A 146 -2.89 -13.34 -25.66
CA GLY A 146 -1.95 -14.43 -25.42
C GLY A 146 -2.66 -15.52 -24.61
N LYS A 147 -3.42 -16.36 -25.31
CA LYS A 147 -4.03 -17.58 -24.78
C LYS A 147 -2.95 -18.47 -24.17
N SER A 148 -3.16 -18.92 -22.93
CA SER A 148 -2.81 -20.30 -22.56
C SER A 148 -3.71 -20.75 -21.41
N GLU A 149 -4.54 -21.75 -21.71
CA GLU A 149 -5.16 -22.63 -20.73
C GLU A 149 -4.07 -23.54 -20.17
N ALA A 150 -3.99 -23.67 -18.84
CA ALA A 150 -3.43 -24.86 -18.19
C ALA A 150 -3.94 -24.95 -16.74
N THR A 151 -4.67 -26.03 -16.51
CA THR A 151 -5.02 -26.63 -15.22
C THR A 151 -3.77 -27.02 -14.43
N CYS A 152 -3.82 -26.91 -13.10
CA CYS A 152 -2.79 -27.47 -12.21
C CYS A 152 -3.42 -28.34 -11.12
N SER A 153 -3.35 -29.66 -11.33
CA SER A 153 -3.35 -30.68 -10.30
C SER A 153 -1.93 -31.23 -10.16
N ALA A 154 -1.50 -31.38 -8.90
CA ALA A 154 -0.50 -32.30 -8.34
C ALA A 154 0.73 -32.76 -9.16
N GLY A 155 1.91 -32.43 -8.62
CA GLY A 155 3.00 -33.38 -8.39
C GLY A 155 4.13 -33.46 -9.42
N LYS A 156 5.36 -33.09 -9.01
CA LYS A 156 6.50 -33.99 -8.72
C LYS A 156 7.83 -33.22 -8.76
N ALA A 157 8.69 -33.52 -7.79
CA ALA A 157 10.00 -32.93 -7.56
C ALA A 157 11.02 -33.23 -8.66
N VAL A 158 11.94 -32.28 -8.92
CA VAL A 158 13.29 -32.59 -9.41
C VAL A 158 14.34 -31.59 -8.89
N ALA A 159 15.38 -32.18 -8.32
CA ALA A 159 16.78 -31.83 -8.08
C ALA A 159 17.34 -30.39 -8.19
N ALA A 160 18.28 -30.18 -7.27
CA ALA A 160 19.20 -29.06 -7.10
C ALA A 160 20.36 -29.02 -8.11
N ALA A 161 20.81 -27.80 -8.40
CA ALA A 161 22.19 -27.39 -8.72
C ALA A 161 22.22 -25.86 -8.44
N GLY A 162 23.07 -25.29 -7.59
CA GLY A 162 24.51 -25.50 -7.48
C GLY A 162 25.21 -24.41 -8.30
N GLY A 163 25.32 -23.18 -7.75
CA GLY A 163 25.97 -22.05 -8.43
C GLY A 163 26.63 -21.11 -7.44
N THR A 164 27.96 -21.23 -7.33
CA THR A 164 28.89 -20.46 -6.48
C THR A 164 29.16 -19.07 -7.04
N CYS A 165 29.14 -18.04 -6.20
CA CYS A 165 29.57 -16.68 -6.54
C CYS A 165 31.08 -16.53 -6.26
N SER A 166 31.88 -16.36 -7.31
CA SER A 166 33.30 -16.04 -7.20
C SER A 166 33.52 -14.54 -7.04
N ALA A 167 34.44 -14.21 -6.13
CA ALA A 167 34.93 -12.86 -5.85
C ALA A 167 35.73 -12.28 -7.04
N GLY A 168 35.43 -11.03 -7.40
CA GLY A 168 36.26 -10.20 -8.28
C GLY A 168 36.87 -9.05 -7.48
N LYS A 169 38.19 -9.10 -7.28
CA LYS A 169 39.03 -7.95 -6.90
C LYS A 169 39.18 -7.02 -8.10
N GLY A 170 39.18 -5.71 -7.87
CA GLY A 170 39.42 -4.70 -8.91
C GLY A 170 39.84 -3.36 -8.31
N ASP A 171 41.15 -3.25 -8.13
CA ASP A 171 42.08 -2.12 -8.10
C ASP A 171 41.72 -0.69 -7.65
N THR A 172 42.68 -0.21 -6.87
CA THR A 172 42.87 1.08 -6.23
C THR A 172 43.41 2.10 -7.24
N ALA A 173 42.80 3.28 -7.34
CA ALA A 173 43.39 4.44 -8.03
C ALA A 173 43.64 5.57 -7.02
N THR A 174 44.91 5.77 -6.72
CA THR A 174 45.45 6.79 -5.83
C THR A 174 45.58 8.12 -6.59
N ALA A 175 44.77 9.13 -6.26
CA ALA A 175 44.94 10.49 -6.77
C ALA A 175 45.66 11.38 -5.74
N LYS A 176 46.86 11.78 -6.14
CA LYS A 176 47.82 12.66 -5.48
C LYS A 176 47.21 14.05 -5.21
N LYS A 177 47.23 14.48 -3.94
CA LYS A 177 46.86 15.84 -3.50
C LYS A 177 48.12 16.57 -3.06
N THR A 178 48.53 17.59 -3.81
CA THR A 178 49.55 18.58 -3.42
C THR A 178 48.84 19.86 -3.00
N GLY A 179 49.37 20.47 -1.95
CA GLY A 179 48.67 21.42 -1.07
C GLY A 179 48.65 22.87 -1.53
N ALA A 180 47.98 23.70 -0.71
CA ALA A 180 48.48 25.00 -0.24
C ALA A 180 47.51 25.56 0.82
N THR A 181 48.13 26.27 1.75
CA THR A 181 47.68 26.84 3.02
C THR A 181 46.86 28.13 2.90
N GLY A 182 46.03 28.37 3.92
CA GLY A 182 45.82 29.71 4.50
C GLY A 182 44.58 30.47 4.05
N GLY A 183 43.65 30.74 4.98
CA GLY A 183 42.52 31.62 4.76
C GLY A 183 41.44 31.51 5.84
N GLU A 184 41.71 32.10 6.99
CA GLU A 184 40.72 32.48 8.01
C GLU A 184 39.70 33.46 7.40
N SER A 185 38.38 33.27 7.64
CA SER A 185 37.35 34.33 7.75
C SER A 185 35.92 33.86 7.42
N CYS A 186 35.03 34.09 8.40
CA CYS A 186 33.57 34.31 8.35
C CYS A 186 32.60 33.16 8.06
N HIS A 187 31.83 32.83 9.12
CA HIS A 187 30.46 32.32 9.05
C HIS A 187 29.60 33.22 8.16
N GLY A 188 29.27 32.72 6.98
CA GLY A 188 28.13 33.14 6.18
C GLY A 188 27.52 31.86 5.64
N GLU A 189 26.33 31.51 6.12
CA GLU A 189 25.51 30.41 5.63
C GLU A 189 25.20 30.67 4.16
N LYS A 190 26.08 30.20 3.27
CA LYS A 190 25.85 30.21 1.82
C LYS A 190 24.76 29.19 1.54
N SER A 191 23.52 29.66 1.51
CA SER A 191 22.44 29.00 0.80
C SER A 191 22.88 28.84 -0.66
N GLY A 192 23.46 27.67 -0.97
CA GLY A 192 23.90 27.33 -2.32
C GLY A 192 22.70 27.43 -3.24
N GLY A 193 22.69 28.49 -4.07
CA GLY A 193 21.65 28.73 -5.04
C GLY A 193 21.51 27.52 -5.94
N THR A 194 20.44 26.76 -5.75
CA THR A 194 20.08 25.65 -6.60
C THR A 194 19.89 26.20 -8.01
N VAL A 195 20.74 25.76 -8.94
CA VAL A 195 20.62 26.10 -10.36
C VAL A 195 19.36 25.40 -10.88
N VAL A 196 18.25 26.12 -10.88
CA VAL A 196 17.00 25.64 -11.45
C VAL A 196 17.20 25.50 -12.95
N ALA A 197 17.18 24.27 -13.48
CA ALA A 197 17.24 24.03 -14.92
C ALA A 197 16.01 24.68 -15.57
N LYS A 198 16.22 25.80 -16.26
CA LYS A 198 15.20 26.49 -17.05
C LYS A 198 15.24 25.94 -18.47
N THR A 199 14.32 25.06 -18.82
CA THR A 199 13.89 24.88 -20.21
C THR A 199 12.84 25.95 -20.48
N ASP A 200 13.11 26.85 -21.44
CA ASP A 200 12.16 27.87 -21.92
C ASP A 200 11.64 28.90 -20.88
N GLY A 201 12.38 29.11 -19.80
CA GLY A 201 12.02 30.09 -18.76
C GLY A 201 10.92 29.63 -17.79
N LYS A 202 10.46 28.38 -17.88
CA LYS A 202 9.49 27.80 -16.93
C LYS A 202 10.21 26.99 -15.86
N THR A 203 9.88 27.23 -14.60
CA THR A 203 10.36 26.43 -13.46
C THR A 203 9.75 25.03 -13.52
N VAL A 204 10.59 23.99 -13.60
CA VAL A 204 10.13 22.60 -13.52
C VAL A 204 9.91 22.24 -12.06
N MET A 205 8.69 21.82 -11.73
CA MET A 205 8.32 21.31 -10.40
C MET A 205 8.47 19.79 -10.36
N TYR A 206 9.04 19.26 -9.29
CA TYR A 206 9.22 17.83 -9.03
C TYR A 206 8.32 17.39 -7.89
N CYS A 207 7.51 16.37 -8.09
CA CYS A 207 6.58 15.83 -7.11
C CYS A 207 7.02 14.45 -6.62
N VAL A 208 6.83 14.20 -5.33
CA VAL A 208 7.06 12.92 -4.65
C VAL A 208 6.07 12.80 -3.49
N ALA A 209 5.38 11.67 -3.37
CA ALA A 209 4.48 11.37 -2.26
C ALA A 209 3.46 12.48 -1.91
N GLY A 210 3.07 13.31 -2.89
CA GLY A 210 2.07 14.38 -2.75
C GLY A 210 2.63 15.76 -2.60
N GLN A 211 3.95 15.88 -2.56
CA GLN A 211 4.62 17.16 -2.34
C GLN A 211 5.40 17.52 -3.59
N CYS A 212 5.14 18.71 -4.11
CA CYS A 212 5.86 19.26 -5.24
C CYS A 212 6.86 20.31 -4.74
N VAL A 213 8.10 20.20 -5.19
CA VAL A 213 9.22 21.08 -4.86
C VAL A 213 9.89 21.57 -6.14
N ASP A 214 10.57 22.70 -6.05
CA ASP A 214 11.27 23.37 -7.17
C ASP A 214 12.67 22.80 -7.45
N SER A 215 13.13 21.84 -6.64
CA SER A 215 14.45 21.22 -6.72
C SER A 215 14.33 19.71 -6.79
N LYS A 216 14.99 19.12 -7.78
CA LYS A 216 15.08 17.66 -7.93
C LYS A 216 15.80 17.03 -6.73
N GLU A 217 16.84 17.68 -6.23
CA GLU A 217 17.63 17.21 -5.08
C GLU A 217 16.76 17.14 -3.81
N LYS A 218 15.93 18.16 -3.57
CA LYS A 218 14.95 18.13 -2.47
C LYS A 218 13.94 17.00 -2.65
N ALA A 219 13.43 16.79 -3.86
CA ALA A 219 12.49 15.71 -4.14
C ALA A 219 13.12 14.32 -3.89
N GLU A 220 14.39 14.14 -4.26
CA GLU A 220 15.14 12.90 -4.00
C GLU A 220 15.40 12.68 -2.49
N GLN A 221 15.65 13.73 -1.73
CA GLN A 221 15.77 13.63 -0.27
C GLN A 221 14.43 13.22 0.38
N ILE A 222 13.33 13.85 -0.04
CA ILE A 222 11.99 13.49 0.40
C ILE A 222 11.68 12.02 0.05
N SER A 223 12.00 11.60 -1.18
CA SER A 223 11.85 10.23 -1.65
C SER A 223 12.56 9.22 -0.74
N LYS A 224 13.82 9.51 -0.35
CA LYS A 224 14.59 8.64 0.56
C LYS A 224 13.93 8.50 1.93
N VAL A 225 13.45 9.60 2.51
CA VAL A 225 12.76 9.59 3.82
C VAL A 225 11.47 8.76 3.74
N VAL A 226 10.68 8.96 2.68
CA VAL A 226 9.46 8.19 2.43
C VAL A 226 9.75 6.71 2.27
N MET A 227 10.72 6.33 1.41
CA MET A 227 11.07 4.94 1.18
C MET A 227 11.59 4.25 2.45
N ALA A 228 12.35 4.95 3.28
CA ALA A 228 12.82 4.42 4.56
C ALA A 228 11.64 4.08 5.47
N ALA A 229 10.71 5.02 5.67
CA ALA A 229 9.53 4.80 6.50
C ALA A 229 8.63 3.67 5.99
N MET A 230 8.50 3.52 4.66
CA MET A 230 7.74 2.42 4.06
C MET A 230 8.39 1.05 4.26
N LYS A 231 9.73 0.99 4.35
CA LYS A 231 10.48 -0.26 4.58
C LYS A 231 10.36 -0.76 6.02
N ASP A 232 10.16 0.13 6.98
CA ASP A 232 9.96 -0.23 8.38
C ASP A 232 8.60 -0.93 8.61
N VAL A 233 7.64 -0.73 7.70
CA VAL A 233 6.37 -1.43 7.72
C VAL A 233 6.53 -2.80 7.05
N SER A 234 6.45 -3.85 7.85
CA SER A 234 6.52 -5.24 7.39
C SER A 234 5.31 -6.05 7.81
N MET A 235 5.04 -7.11 7.06
CA MET A 235 4.06 -8.14 7.41
C MET A 235 4.80 -9.34 7.98
N LYS A 236 4.37 -9.79 9.16
CA LYS A 236 4.82 -11.05 9.76
C LYS A 236 3.78 -12.14 9.52
N TYR A 237 4.21 -13.39 9.63
CA TYR A 237 3.35 -14.56 9.49
C TYR A 237 3.33 -15.31 10.81
N ARG A 238 2.17 -15.81 11.23
CA ARG A 238 1.97 -16.59 12.45
C ARG A 238 1.32 -17.93 12.13
N VAL A 239 1.79 -18.97 12.81
CA VAL A 239 1.16 -20.29 12.82
C VAL A 239 1.09 -20.76 14.27
N GLY A 240 -0.11 -20.68 14.86
CA GLY A 240 -0.26 -20.80 16.31
C GLY A 240 0.46 -19.67 17.05
N ASP A 241 1.36 -20.03 17.96
CA ASP A 241 2.12 -19.07 18.78
C ASP A 241 3.49 -18.70 18.19
N GLU A 242 3.88 -19.31 17.07
CA GLU A 242 5.16 -19.04 16.42
C GLU A 242 5.04 -17.94 15.36
N GLU A 243 5.98 -16.99 15.34
CA GLU A 243 6.14 -15.94 14.32
C GLU A 243 7.23 -16.30 13.30
N PHE A 244 6.97 -16.00 12.03
CA PHE A 244 7.85 -16.25 10.89
C PHE A 244 8.01 -14.98 10.06
N CYS A 245 9.21 -14.77 9.51
CA CYS A 245 9.51 -13.61 8.67
C CYS A 245 9.14 -13.79 7.19
N CYS A 246 8.85 -15.02 6.75
CA CYS A 246 8.42 -15.28 5.38
C CYS A 246 7.28 -16.31 5.31
N ASP A 247 6.50 -16.19 4.24
CA ASP A 247 5.38 -17.03 3.87
C ASP A 247 5.77 -18.50 3.70
N LYS A 248 6.96 -18.76 3.13
CA LYS A 248 7.44 -20.13 2.91
C LYS A 248 7.62 -20.90 4.22
N MET A 249 8.30 -20.31 5.21
CA MET A 249 8.51 -20.95 6.51
C MET A 249 7.19 -21.14 7.27
N ALA A 250 6.33 -20.12 7.25
CA ALA A 250 4.99 -20.24 7.83
C ALA A 250 4.17 -21.35 7.13
N GLY A 251 4.24 -21.45 5.80
CA GLY A 251 3.55 -22.47 5.02
C GLY A 251 4.04 -23.89 5.30
N GLU A 252 5.34 -24.09 5.46
CA GLU A 252 5.92 -25.38 5.85
C GLU A 252 5.49 -25.78 7.27
N LYS A 253 5.49 -24.84 8.22
CA LYS A 253 4.98 -25.07 9.58
C LYS A 253 3.49 -25.36 9.60
N ALA A 254 2.69 -24.58 8.88
CA ALA A 254 1.24 -24.76 8.76
C ALA A 254 0.88 -26.16 8.24
N LYS A 255 1.58 -26.63 7.20
CA LYS A 255 1.42 -28.00 6.67
C LYS A 255 1.80 -29.07 7.69
N SER A 256 2.88 -28.87 8.44
CA SER A 256 3.39 -29.85 9.40
C SER A 256 2.48 -29.98 10.64
N ASN A 257 1.91 -28.87 11.10
CA ASN A 257 1.12 -28.81 12.32
C ASN A 257 -0.40 -28.80 12.09
N GLY A 258 -0.86 -28.76 10.83
CA GLY A 258 -2.27 -28.54 10.50
C GLY A 258 -2.78 -27.15 10.93
N GLY A 259 -1.88 -26.19 11.13
CA GLY A 259 -2.20 -24.84 11.59
C GLY A 259 -2.62 -23.92 10.44
N LYS A 260 -3.46 -22.93 10.72
CA LYS A 260 -3.79 -21.86 9.77
C LYS A 260 -2.70 -20.78 9.81
N ILE A 261 -2.30 -20.28 8.64
CA ILE A 261 -1.43 -19.11 8.54
C ILE A 261 -2.25 -17.86 8.85
N VAL A 262 -1.72 -17.01 9.71
CA VAL A 262 -2.30 -15.73 10.09
C VAL A 262 -1.29 -14.63 9.82
N TYR A 263 -1.72 -13.52 9.25
CA TYR A 263 -0.87 -12.39 8.88
C TYR A 263 -0.92 -11.33 9.98
N VAL A 264 0.23 -10.78 10.37
CA VAL A 264 0.30 -9.69 11.35
C VAL A 264 0.86 -8.45 10.68
N VAL A 265 0.03 -7.41 10.59
CA VAL A 265 0.38 -6.12 10.00
C VAL A 265 0.10 -5.04 11.03
N ASP A 266 1.11 -4.26 11.42
CA ASP A 266 0.97 -3.19 12.41
C ASP A 266 0.29 -3.67 13.72
N GLY A 267 0.72 -4.85 14.20
CA GLY A 267 0.15 -5.50 15.40
C GLY A 267 -1.25 -6.10 15.22
N LYS A 268 -1.88 -5.95 14.04
CA LYS A 268 -3.21 -6.50 13.76
C LYS A 268 -3.11 -7.85 13.09
N THR A 269 -3.84 -8.80 13.65
CA THR A 269 -3.96 -10.18 13.18
C THR A 269 -5.06 -10.27 12.10
N ILE A 270 -4.71 -10.80 10.92
CA ILE A 270 -5.57 -10.88 9.73
C ILE A 270 -5.48 -12.29 9.17
N GLU A 271 -6.60 -12.93 8.88
CA GLU A 271 -6.62 -14.31 8.37
C GLU A 271 -6.69 -14.44 6.85
N CYS A 272 -7.09 -13.36 6.16
CA CYS A 272 -7.19 -13.30 4.71
C CYS A 272 -5.95 -12.63 4.12
N ASP A 273 -5.31 -13.30 3.17
CA ASP A 273 -4.09 -12.84 2.49
C ASP A 273 -4.30 -11.53 1.74
N ILE A 274 -5.39 -11.39 0.99
CA ILE A 274 -5.74 -10.17 0.24
C ILE A 274 -5.95 -9.00 1.21
N MET A 275 -6.66 -9.22 2.31
CA MET A 275 -6.86 -8.18 3.33
C MET A 275 -5.55 -7.79 4.01
N ALA A 276 -4.65 -8.74 4.24
CA ALA A 276 -3.34 -8.47 4.80
C ALA A 276 -2.49 -7.61 3.87
N ARG A 277 -2.50 -7.88 2.56
CA ARG A 277 -1.84 -7.03 1.53
C ARG A 277 -2.40 -5.61 1.53
N ILE A 278 -3.73 -5.46 1.47
CA ILE A 278 -4.39 -4.14 1.50
C ILE A 278 -3.99 -3.36 2.77
N GLN A 279 -3.97 -4.02 3.93
CA GLN A 279 -3.59 -3.37 5.20
C GLN A 279 -2.11 -3.02 5.24
N LEU A 280 -1.23 -3.86 4.69
CA LEU A 280 0.20 -3.58 4.59
C LEU A 280 0.45 -2.31 3.76
N ASP A 281 -0.21 -2.18 2.62
CA ASP A 281 -0.06 -1.01 1.75
C ASP A 281 -0.61 0.26 2.39
N ARG A 282 -1.77 0.18 3.04
CA ARG A 282 -2.31 1.31 3.83
C ARG A 282 -1.35 1.73 4.94
N ALA A 283 -0.77 0.77 5.66
CA ALA A 283 0.21 1.04 6.71
C ALA A 283 1.47 1.71 6.15
N LYS A 284 1.98 1.27 5.00
CA LYS A 284 3.10 1.92 4.30
C LYS A 284 2.80 3.35 3.90
N ILE A 285 1.63 3.60 3.30
CA ILE A 285 1.20 4.96 2.92
C ILE A 285 1.09 5.85 4.16
N MET A 286 0.49 5.37 5.25
CA MET A 286 0.40 6.13 6.51
C MET A 286 1.78 6.42 7.12
N ALA A 287 2.69 5.44 7.13
CA ALA A 287 4.05 5.63 7.64
C ALA A 287 4.82 6.67 6.81
N ALA A 288 4.68 6.62 5.48
CA ALA A 288 5.25 7.62 4.58
C ALA A 288 4.70 9.03 4.85
N SER A 289 3.38 9.19 4.95
CA SER A 289 2.76 10.48 5.26
C SER A 289 3.27 11.06 6.58
N LYS A 290 3.35 10.25 7.64
CA LYS A 290 3.90 10.67 8.94
C LYS A 290 5.37 11.08 8.84
N ALA A 291 6.17 10.39 8.02
CA ALA A 291 7.58 10.74 7.82
C ALA A 291 7.73 12.08 7.08
N LEU A 292 6.84 12.37 6.12
CA LEU A 292 6.79 13.66 5.42
C LEU A 292 6.41 14.81 6.35
N GLU A 293 5.41 14.63 7.21
CA GLU A 293 4.98 15.63 8.19
C GLU A 293 6.15 16.01 9.12
N LYS A 294 6.89 15.00 9.58
CA LYS A 294 8.11 15.19 10.39
C LYS A 294 9.22 15.91 9.62
N ALA A 295 9.48 15.53 8.37
CA ALA A 295 10.51 16.16 7.54
C ALA A 295 10.22 17.65 7.27
N ASN A 296 8.94 18.03 7.22
CA ASN A 296 8.50 19.41 7.00
C ASN A 296 8.38 20.23 8.30
N GLY A 297 8.76 19.68 9.44
CA GLY A 297 8.64 20.37 10.73
C GLY A 297 7.20 20.62 11.18
N LYS A 298 6.23 19.83 10.69
CA LYS A 298 4.80 19.91 11.05
C LYS A 298 4.39 18.85 12.07
N ALA A 299 5.34 18.30 12.83
CA ALA A 299 5.11 17.21 13.78
C ALA A 299 4.53 17.66 15.12
#